data_AF-A0A2J8N5B4-F1
#
_entry.id   AF-A0A2J8N5B4-F1
#
_cell.length_a   1.000
_cell.length_b   1.000
_cell.length_c   1.000
_cell.angle_alpha   90.00
_cell.angle_beta   90.00
_cell.angle_gamma   90.00
#
_symmetry.space_group_name_H-M   'P 1'
#
loop_
_entity.id
_entity.type
_entity.pdbx_description
1 polymer ?
#
loop_
_entity_poly.entity_id
_entity_poly.type
_entity_poly.pdbx_seq_one_letter_code
_entity_poly.pdbx_strand_id
1 'polypeptide(L)'
;MHVYSLAEAPAGRMIQSDKGADPPDKKDMKLSTATNPQNGLSQILRLVLQELSLFYSRDVNGVCLLYDLLHSPWLQALLKIYDCLQEFKEKKLVPATPQAQVLSYEVVELLRETPTSPEIQELRQMLQAPHFKALLSAHDTIAQKDFEPLLPPLPDNIPESEEAMRIVCLV
;
A
#
# COMPACT_ATOMS: atom_id res chain seq x y z
N MET A 1 1.19 65.64 -32.46
CA MET A 1 0.20 66.72 -32.70
C MET A 1 -0.59 66.38 -33.96
N HIS A 2 -1.88 66.76 -34.02
CA HIS A 2 -2.82 66.59 -35.14
C HIS A 2 -3.04 65.12 -35.60
N VAL A 3 -4.18 64.46 -35.34
CA VAL A 3 -5.59 64.74 -35.72
C VAL A 3 -5.79 65.09 -37.20
N TYR A 4 -6.52 64.22 -37.93
CA TYR A 4 -7.85 64.50 -38.49
C TYR A 4 -8.57 63.19 -38.84
N SER A 5 -9.89 63.26 -39.08
CA SER A 5 -10.85 62.16 -39.21
C SER A 5 -11.75 62.36 -40.45
N LEU A 6 -12.82 61.55 -40.60
CA LEU A 6 -13.80 61.44 -41.70
C LEU A 6 -13.28 60.62 -42.91
N ALA A 7 -14.05 59.74 -43.56
CA ALA A 7 -15.41 59.19 -43.34
C ALA A 7 -15.51 57.80 -44.07
N GLU A 8 -16.59 57.01 -44.07
CA GLU A 8 -17.96 57.17 -43.54
C GLU A 8 -18.58 55.80 -43.11
N ALA A 9 -19.88 55.59 -43.33
CA ALA A 9 -20.69 54.37 -43.09
C ALA A 9 -21.69 54.23 -44.30
N PRO A 10 -22.74 53.37 -44.35
CA PRO A 10 -23.31 52.52 -43.28
C PRO A 10 -23.93 51.15 -43.71
N ALA A 11 -24.58 50.53 -42.71
CA ALA A 11 -25.86 49.80 -42.82
C ALA A 11 -25.91 48.33 -43.31
N GLY A 12 -25.95 47.42 -42.32
CA GLY A 12 -26.73 46.18 -42.38
C GLY A 12 -27.52 45.98 -41.06
N ARG A 13 -28.82 46.29 -41.04
CA ARG A 13 -29.77 45.89 -39.98
C ARG A 13 -30.08 44.38 -40.12
N MET A 14 -30.70 43.63 -39.21
CA MET A 14 -31.66 43.87 -38.09
C MET A 14 -31.57 42.63 -37.13
N ILE A 15 -31.67 42.70 -35.79
CA ILE A 15 -32.90 42.55 -34.94
C ILE A 15 -33.55 41.14 -35.06
N GLN A 16 -33.92 40.38 -34.01
CA GLN A 16 -33.93 40.53 -32.52
C GLN A 16 -34.20 39.16 -31.84
N SER A 17 -33.93 39.05 -30.52
CA SER A 17 -34.58 38.15 -29.51
C SER A 17 -34.48 36.62 -29.73
N ASP A 18 -34.61 35.74 -28.72
CA ASP A 18 -35.21 35.91 -27.38
C ASP A 18 -34.45 35.14 -26.27
N LYS A 19 -34.92 35.36 -25.04
CA LYS A 19 -34.33 35.05 -23.73
C LYS A 19 -34.71 33.64 -23.23
N GLY A 20 -33.72 32.84 -22.84
CA GLY A 20 -33.93 31.57 -22.13
C GLY A 20 -32.68 31.16 -21.37
N ALA A 21 -32.80 30.94 -20.06
CA ALA A 21 -31.69 30.53 -19.20
C ALA A 21 -32.00 29.18 -18.56
N ASP A 22 -31.11 28.20 -18.78
CA ASP A 22 -30.94 27.03 -17.90
C ASP A 22 -29.56 26.39 -18.18
N PRO A 23 -28.76 25.94 -17.18
CA PRO A 23 -27.44 25.37 -17.41
C PRO A 23 -27.37 23.85 -17.15
N PRO A 24 -27.16 23.04 -18.21
CA PRO A 24 -26.41 21.78 -18.15
C PRO A 24 -24.96 22.03 -18.62
N ASP A 25 -23.93 21.30 -18.18
CA ASP A 25 -23.92 20.06 -17.40
C ASP A 25 -23.01 20.14 -16.19
N LYS A 26 -23.36 19.38 -15.15
CA LYS A 26 -22.41 18.98 -14.13
C LYS A 26 -21.35 18.12 -14.84
N LYS A 27 -20.14 18.64 -15.01
CA LYS A 27 -19.00 17.77 -15.34
C LYS A 27 -18.91 16.73 -14.25
N ASP A 28 -19.15 15.48 -14.61
CA ASP A 28 -18.96 14.33 -13.75
C ASP A 28 -17.51 14.29 -13.29
N MET A 29 -17.27 14.90 -12.13
CA MET A 29 -16.09 14.68 -11.33
C MET A 29 -16.19 13.26 -10.83
N LYS A 30 -15.86 12.31 -11.71
CA LYS A 30 -15.82 10.88 -11.47
C LYS A 30 -14.65 10.60 -10.54
N LEU A 31 -14.80 11.03 -9.29
CA LEU A 31 -13.99 10.65 -8.17
C LEU A 31 -13.99 9.13 -8.18
N SER A 32 -12.83 8.54 -8.44
CA SER A 32 -12.64 7.10 -8.45
C SER A 32 -12.77 6.56 -7.03
N THR A 33 -14.00 6.48 -6.53
CA THR A 33 -14.40 5.72 -5.34
C THR A 33 -14.34 4.22 -5.64
N ALA A 34 -13.13 3.77 -5.99
CA ALA A 34 -12.71 2.38 -5.87
C ALA A 34 -12.35 2.05 -4.40
N THR A 35 -13.04 2.66 -3.44
CA THR A 35 -13.11 2.17 -2.07
C THR A 35 -13.98 0.93 -2.08
N ASN A 36 -13.39 -0.22 -2.43
CA ASN A 36 -14.04 -1.51 -2.24
C ASN A 36 -14.19 -1.72 -0.72
N PRO A 37 -15.40 -1.58 -0.12
CA PRO A 37 -15.56 -1.63 1.33
C PRO A 37 -15.76 -3.09 1.81
N GLN A 38 -15.18 -4.05 1.07
CA GLN A 38 -15.30 -5.47 1.36
C GLN A 38 -14.37 -5.86 2.51
N ASN A 39 -14.95 -5.83 3.71
CA ASN A 39 -14.67 -6.79 4.79
C ASN A 39 -13.23 -6.83 5.33
N GLY A 40 -12.46 -5.74 5.22
CA GLY A 40 -11.14 -5.64 5.85
C GLY A 40 -11.22 -5.78 7.38
N LEU A 41 -10.26 -6.50 7.97
CA LEU A 41 -10.23 -6.79 9.43
C LEU A 41 -10.35 -5.52 10.28
N SER A 42 -9.67 -4.44 9.91
CA SER A 42 -9.71 -3.15 10.61
C SER A 42 -11.10 -2.50 10.61
N GLN A 43 -11.93 -2.74 9.59
CA GLN A 43 -13.32 -2.28 9.55
C GLN A 43 -14.21 -3.16 10.44
N ILE A 44 -14.01 -4.48 10.45
CA ILE A 44 -14.73 -5.40 11.35
C ILE A 44 -14.44 -5.04 12.81
N LEU A 45 -13.17 -4.87 13.17
CA LEU A 45 -12.75 -4.52 14.53
C LEU A 45 -13.25 -3.12 14.95
N ARG A 46 -13.39 -2.17 14.02
CA ARG A 46 -14.02 -0.87 14.28
C ARG A 46 -15.52 -0.98 14.57
N LEU A 47 -16.24 -1.88 13.88
CA LEU A 47 -17.65 -2.17 14.17
C LEU A 47 -17.80 -2.86 15.53
N VAL A 48 -16.93 -3.82 15.86
CA VAL A 48 -16.89 -4.45 17.19
C VAL A 48 -16.63 -3.40 18.29
N LEU A 49 -15.71 -2.46 18.05
CA LEU A 49 -15.41 -1.38 18.98
C LEU A 49 -16.60 -0.43 19.20
N GLN A 50 -17.33 -0.12 18.13
CA GLN A 50 -18.57 0.66 18.21
C GLN A 50 -19.63 -0.07 19.05
N GLU A 51 -19.81 -1.37 18.84
CA GLU A 51 -20.77 -2.17 19.63
C GLU A 51 -20.37 -2.24 21.11
N LEU A 52 -19.10 -2.54 21.41
CA LEU A 52 -18.58 -2.60 22.78
C LEU A 52 -18.79 -1.29 23.55
N SER A 53 -18.73 -0.12 22.86
CA SER A 53 -18.99 1.17 23.49
C SER A 53 -20.39 1.30 24.11
N LEU A 54 -21.39 0.57 23.59
CA LEU A 54 -22.77 0.56 24.08
C LEU A 54 -22.94 -0.27 25.37
N PHE A 55 -22.00 -1.18 25.63
CA PHE A 55 -21.99 -2.08 26.80
C PHE A 55 -20.90 -1.73 27.82
N TYR A 56 -19.96 -0.85 27.49
CA TYR A 56 -18.84 -0.44 28.35
C TYR A 56 -19.28 0.03 29.75
N SER A 57 -20.39 0.76 29.84
CA SER A 57 -20.94 1.25 31.11
C SER A 57 -21.77 0.22 31.90
N ARG A 58 -21.96 -1.00 31.39
CA ARG A 58 -22.87 -2.02 31.96
C ARG A 58 -22.17 -3.07 32.83
N ASP A 59 -20.88 -2.89 33.12
CA ASP A 59 -20.05 -3.79 33.93
C ASP A 59 -20.14 -5.27 33.49
N VAL A 60 -20.20 -5.48 32.18
CA VAL A 60 -20.20 -6.82 31.59
C VAL A 60 -18.76 -7.32 31.54
N ASN A 61 -18.47 -8.38 32.31
CA ASN A 61 -17.14 -8.98 32.40
C ASN A 61 -16.45 -9.13 31.02
N GLY A 62 -15.27 -8.52 30.88
CA GLY A 62 -14.46 -8.56 29.66
C GLY A 62 -14.76 -7.47 28.62
N VAL A 63 -15.90 -6.77 28.67
CA VAL A 63 -16.22 -5.70 27.71
C VAL A 63 -15.24 -4.53 27.81
N CYS A 64 -14.92 -4.09 29.04
CA CYS A 64 -13.93 -3.02 29.25
C CYS A 64 -12.54 -3.44 28.74
N LEU A 65 -12.09 -4.66 29.05
CA LEU A 65 -10.80 -5.20 28.59
C LEU A 65 -10.70 -5.24 27.05
N LEU A 66 -11.76 -5.68 26.37
CA LEU A 66 -11.82 -5.70 24.90
C LEU A 66 -11.86 -4.29 24.31
N TYR A 67 -12.62 -3.38 24.92
CA TYR A 67 -12.70 -1.99 24.52
C TYR A 67 -11.35 -1.27 24.65
N ASP A 68 -10.64 -1.47 25.77
CA ASP A 68 -9.32 -0.90 26.04
C ASP A 68 -8.25 -1.49 25.12
N LEU A 69 -8.30 -2.81 24.88
CA LEU A 69 -7.43 -3.48 23.91
C LEU A 69 -7.61 -2.92 22.50
N LEU A 70 -8.86 -2.79 22.04
CA LEU A 70 -9.17 -2.26 20.70
C LEU A 70 -8.88 -0.75 20.59
N HIS A 71 -9.00 0.02 21.67
CA HIS A 71 -8.56 1.43 21.72
C HIS A 71 -7.05 1.59 21.90
N SER A 72 -6.30 0.53 22.19
CA SER A 72 -4.87 0.63 22.49
C SER A 72 -4.10 1.24 21.30
N PRO A 73 -3.20 2.21 21.53
CA PRO A 73 -2.48 2.87 20.44
C PRO A 73 -1.65 1.91 19.58
N TRP A 74 -1.13 0.83 20.17
CA TRP A 74 -0.33 -0.17 19.46
C TRP A 74 -1.18 -1.01 18.51
N LEU A 75 -2.38 -1.44 18.91
CA LEU A 75 -3.25 -2.24 18.04
C LEU A 75 -3.82 -1.37 16.92
N GLN A 76 -4.19 -0.13 17.22
CA GLN A 76 -4.59 0.85 16.21
C GLN A 76 -3.47 1.18 15.21
N ALA A 77 -2.20 1.17 15.64
CA ALA A 77 -1.06 1.31 14.73
C ALA A 77 -0.87 0.04 13.87
N LEU A 78 -0.97 -1.15 14.47
CA LEU A 78 -0.86 -2.43 13.77
C LEU A 78 -1.94 -2.61 12.69
N LEU A 79 -3.18 -2.21 12.97
CA LEU A 79 -4.28 -2.25 12.00
C LEU A 79 -4.05 -1.31 10.81
N LYS A 80 -3.46 -0.12 11.04
CA LYS A 80 -3.06 0.78 9.93
C LYS A 80 -1.94 0.20 9.07
N ILE A 81 -1.00 -0.52 9.69
CA ILE A 81 0.05 -1.24 8.95
C ILE A 81 -0.58 -2.37 8.13
N TYR A 82 -1.49 -3.15 8.72
CA TYR A 82 -2.23 -4.20 8.03
C TYR A 82 -3.01 -3.67 6.82
N ASP A 83 -3.78 -2.59 6.97
CA ASP A 83 -4.55 -1.97 5.88
C ASP A 83 -3.62 -1.56 4.72
N CYS A 84 -2.51 -0.91 5.03
CA CYS A 84 -1.48 -0.52 4.05
C CYS A 84 -0.88 -1.75 3.32
N LEU A 85 -0.51 -2.80 4.06
CA LEU A 85 0.02 -4.03 3.48
C LEU A 85 -1.02 -4.75 2.60
N GLN A 86 -2.30 -4.73 2.97
CA GLN A 86 -3.36 -5.31 2.16
C GLN A 86 -3.56 -4.51 0.86
N GLU A 87 -3.53 -3.17 0.89
CA GLU A 87 -3.55 -2.34 -0.33
C GLU A 87 -2.36 -2.65 -1.26
N PHE A 88 -1.17 -2.94 -0.72
CA PHE A 88 -0.03 -3.39 -1.52
C PHE A 88 -0.21 -4.80 -2.08
N LYS A 89 -0.81 -5.73 -1.31
CA LYS A 89 -1.10 -7.10 -1.74
C LYS A 89 -2.09 -7.14 -2.92
N GLU A 90 -3.12 -6.30 -2.91
CA GLU A 90 -4.10 -6.21 -4.01
C GLU A 90 -3.48 -5.74 -5.34
N LYS A 91 -2.32 -5.05 -5.32
CA LYS A 91 -1.59 -4.67 -6.54
C LYS A 91 -0.96 -5.86 -7.27
N LYS A 92 -0.91 -7.05 -6.64
CA LYS A 92 -0.42 -8.32 -7.21
C LYS A 92 0.93 -8.18 -7.94
N LEU A 93 1.87 -7.49 -7.30
CA LEU A 93 3.23 -7.35 -7.82
C LEU A 93 3.88 -8.73 -7.94
N VAL A 94 4.45 -9.02 -9.12
CA VAL A 94 5.15 -10.28 -9.40
C VAL A 94 6.64 -9.96 -9.53
N PRO A 95 7.54 -10.66 -8.81
CA PRO A 95 8.98 -10.47 -8.97
C PRO A 95 9.42 -10.92 -10.37
N ALA A 96 10.34 -10.19 -11.00
CA ALA A 96 10.83 -10.53 -12.34
C ALA A 96 11.65 -11.83 -12.36
N THR A 97 12.26 -12.18 -11.23
CA THR A 97 13.01 -13.42 -10.97
C THR A 97 12.97 -13.69 -9.46
N PRO A 98 12.98 -14.95 -8.99
CA PRO A 98 13.17 -15.27 -7.58
C PRO A 98 14.65 -15.48 -7.18
N GLN A 99 15.61 -15.34 -8.10
CA GLN A 99 17.05 -15.57 -7.85
C GLN A 99 17.93 -14.43 -8.39
N ALA A 100 17.62 -13.17 -8.04
CA ALA A 100 18.41 -12.02 -8.44
C ALA A 100 19.83 -12.02 -7.85
N GLN A 101 20.03 -12.64 -6.68
CA GLN A 101 21.36 -12.80 -6.08
C GLN A 101 22.26 -13.72 -6.92
N VAL A 102 21.71 -14.82 -7.45
CA VAL A 102 22.47 -15.77 -8.29
C VAL A 102 22.88 -15.09 -9.60
N LEU A 103 21.95 -14.40 -10.27
CA LEU A 103 22.23 -13.64 -11.49
C LEU A 103 23.31 -12.55 -11.27
N SER A 104 23.33 -11.90 -10.10
CA SER A 104 24.38 -10.94 -9.76
C SER A 104 25.76 -11.58 -9.63
N TYR A 105 25.86 -12.79 -9.08
CA TYR A 105 27.13 -13.55 -9.07
C TYR A 105 27.56 -13.93 -10.49
N GLU A 106 26.65 -14.41 -11.33
CA GLU A 106 26.95 -14.73 -12.74
C GLU A 106 27.46 -13.49 -13.51
N VAL A 107 26.80 -12.34 -13.36
CA VAL A 107 27.25 -11.07 -13.95
C VAL A 107 28.63 -10.66 -13.40
N VAL A 108 28.88 -10.81 -12.09
CA VAL A 108 30.20 -10.51 -11.51
C VAL A 108 31.30 -11.39 -12.11
N GLU A 109 31.06 -12.69 -12.33
CA GLU A 109 32.05 -13.57 -12.96
C GLU A 109 32.25 -13.24 -14.44
N LEU A 110 31.18 -13.00 -15.22
CA LEU A 110 31.29 -12.53 -16.61
C LEU A 110 32.11 -11.24 -16.72
N LEU A 111 31.94 -10.30 -15.77
CA LEU A 111 32.72 -9.07 -15.72
C LEU A 111 34.22 -9.33 -15.48
N ARG A 112 34.61 -10.45 -14.84
CA ARG A 112 36.04 -10.79 -14.62
C ARG A 112 36.75 -11.15 -15.92
N GLU A 113 36.02 -11.69 -16.89
CA GLU A 113 36.55 -12.09 -18.20
C GLU A 113 36.61 -10.91 -19.20
N THR A 114 35.79 -9.87 -19.00
CA THR A 114 35.85 -8.65 -19.82
C THR A 114 37.06 -7.76 -19.53
N PRO A 115 37.61 -7.06 -20.55
CA PRO A 115 38.69 -6.07 -20.37
C PRO A 115 38.33 -4.98 -19.37
N THR A 116 39.25 -4.64 -18.47
CA THR A 116 39.01 -3.66 -17.40
C THR A 116 38.85 -2.23 -17.94
N SER A 117 37.61 -1.76 -18.05
CA SER A 117 37.26 -0.33 -18.11
C SER A 117 36.93 0.21 -16.71
N PRO A 118 36.96 1.53 -16.47
CA PRO A 118 36.57 2.10 -15.18
C PRO A 118 35.10 1.79 -14.83
N GLU A 119 34.20 1.75 -15.83
CA GLU A 119 32.79 1.40 -15.65
C GLU A 119 32.61 -0.07 -15.24
N ILE A 120 33.38 -0.99 -15.85
CA ILE A 120 33.40 -2.42 -15.49
C ILE A 120 33.93 -2.61 -14.06
N GLN A 121 34.91 -1.80 -13.64
CA GLN A 121 35.42 -1.81 -12.28
C GLN A 121 34.38 -1.28 -11.28
N GLU A 122 33.73 -0.15 -11.58
CA GLU A 122 32.69 0.45 -10.73
C GLU A 122 31.48 -0.48 -10.58
N LEU A 123 30.95 -1.02 -11.68
CA LEU A 123 29.86 -1.98 -11.66
C LEU A 123 30.20 -3.21 -10.80
N ARG A 124 31.41 -3.76 -10.96
CA ARG A 124 31.87 -4.90 -10.15
C ARG A 124 31.97 -4.55 -8.67
N GLN A 125 32.46 -3.36 -8.32
CA GLN A 125 32.51 -2.90 -6.93
C GLN A 125 31.11 -2.73 -6.34
N MET A 126 30.16 -2.17 -7.11
CA MET A 126 28.76 -2.01 -6.69
C MET A 126 28.08 -3.37 -6.47
N LEU A 127 28.15 -4.29 -7.44
CA LEU A 127 27.55 -5.64 -7.33
C LEU A 127 28.16 -6.45 -6.17
N GLN A 128 29.45 -6.25 -5.87
CA GLN A 128 30.12 -6.91 -4.76
C GLN A 128 29.89 -6.24 -3.39
N ALA A 129 29.34 -5.01 -3.35
CA ALA A 129 29.16 -4.25 -2.13
C ALA A 129 28.17 -4.92 -1.16
N PRO A 130 28.40 -4.85 0.16
CA PRO A 130 27.61 -5.58 1.14
C PRO A 130 26.13 -5.15 1.16
N HIS A 131 25.86 -3.86 0.97
CA HIS A 131 24.49 -3.33 0.90
C HIS A 131 23.74 -3.79 -0.36
N PHE A 132 24.44 -3.93 -1.50
CA PHE A 132 23.82 -4.42 -2.73
C PHE A 132 23.50 -5.91 -2.64
N LYS A 133 24.41 -6.71 -2.08
CA LYS A 133 24.16 -8.12 -1.75
C LYS A 133 23.01 -8.29 -0.77
N ALA A 134 22.95 -7.48 0.30
CA ALA A 134 21.84 -7.51 1.25
C ALA A 134 20.49 -7.15 0.59
N LEU A 135 20.47 -6.18 -0.34
CA LEU A 135 19.29 -5.84 -1.12
C LEU A 135 18.81 -7.00 -2.00
N LEU A 136 19.72 -7.69 -2.70
CA LEU A 136 19.38 -8.85 -3.53
C LEU A 136 18.94 -10.06 -2.69
N SER A 137 19.56 -10.29 -1.54
CA SER A 137 19.14 -11.30 -0.58
C SER A 137 17.72 -11.04 -0.09
N ALA A 138 17.42 -9.83 0.38
CA ALA A 138 16.08 -9.44 0.82
C ALA A 138 15.04 -9.51 -0.31
N HIS A 139 15.41 -9.16 -1.54
CA HIS A 139 14.58 -9.34 -2.72
C HIS A 139 14.23 -10.82 -2.94
N ASP A 140 15.22 -11.71 -2.93
CA ASP A 140 15.02 -13.14 -3.17
C ASP A 140 14.19 -13.79 -2.05
N THR A 141 14.42 -13.41 -0.78
CA THR A 141 13.57 -13.79 0.36
C THR A 141 12.10 -13.41 0.14
N ILE A 142 11.82 -12.17 -0.27
CA ILE A 142 10.45 -11.71 -0.55
C ILE A 142 9.85 -12.43 -1.77
N ALA A 143 10.64 -12.60 -2.84
CA ALA A 143 10.21 -13.22 -4.09
C ALA A 143 9.88 -14.72 -3.93
N GLN A 144 10.64 -15.43 -3.09
CA GLN A 144 10.44 -16.84 -2.75
C GLN A 144 9.39 -17.05 -1.65
N LYS A 145 8.94 -15.97 -0.98
CA LYS A 145 8.05 -15.96 0.19
C LYS A 145 8.65 -16.60 1.45
N ASP A 146 9.97 -16.64 1.53
CA ASP A 146 10.73 -17.22 2.65
C ASP A 146 10.87 -16.23 3.83
N PHE A 147 9.78 -15.55 4.18
CA PHE A 147 9.73 -14.52 5.22
C PHE A 147 8.82 -14.89 6.41
N GLU A 148 8.26 -16.09 6.41
CA GLU A 148 7.48 -16.60 7.53
C GLU A 148 8.41 -16.89 8.73
N PRO A 149 8.03 -16.51 9.96
CA PRO A 149 8.84 -16.79 11.12
C PRO A 149 8.91 -18.30 11.36
N LEU A 150 10.12 -18.83 11.55
CA LEU A 150 10.31 -20.22 11.96
C LEU A 150 9.66 -20.43 13.33
N LEU A 151 8.49 -21.09 13.35
CA LEU A 151 7.80 -21.44 14.57
C LEU A 151 8.65 -22.43 15.38
N PRO A 152 8.74 -22.27 16.72
CA PRO A 152 9.34 -23.30 17.57
C PRO A 152 8.51 -24.59 17.48
N PRO A 153 9.14 -25.77 17.56
CA PRO A 153 8.41 -27.03 17.57
C PRO A 153 7.47 -27.11 18.78
N LEU A 154 6.28 -27.67 18.57
CA LEU A 154 5.32 -27.98 19.63
C LEU A 154 5.97 -28.93 20.67
N PRO A 155 5.86 -28.66 21.98
CA PRO A 155 6.24 -29.63 23.01
C PRO A 155 5.42 -30.91 22.91
N ASP A 156 6.03 -32.07 23.16
CA ASP A 156 5.38 -33.38 23.06
C ASP A 156 4.26 -33.62 24.11
N ASN A 157 4.13 -32.74 25.10
CA ASN A 157 3.35 -32.94 26.32
C ASN A 157 2.55 -31.70 26.77
N ILE A 158 1.98 -30.94 25.82
CA ILE A 158 1.08 -29.81 26.12
C ILE A 158 -0.18 -30.33 26.87
N PRO A 159 -0.51 -29.80 28.06
CA PRO A 159 -1.75 -30.14 28.76
C PRO A 159 -3.00 -29.74 27.96
N GLU A 160 -4.08 -30.50 28.12
CA GLU A 160 -5.36 -30.23 27.46
C GLU A 160 -5.97 -28.86 27.87
N SER A 161 -5.50 -28.26 28.96
CA SER A 161 -5.86 -26.91 29.42
C SER A 161 -5.10 -25.76 28.74
N GLU A 162 -3.99 -26.00 28.03
CA GLU A 162 -3.18 -24.95 27.39
C GLU A 162 -3.49 -24.79 25.89
N GLU A 163 -4.76 -24.56 25.58
CA GLU A 163 -5.27 -24.27 24.22
C GLU A 163 -4.50 -23.13 23.53
N ALA A 164 -4.08 -22.11 24.30
CA ALA A 164 -3.35 -20.95 23.80
C ALA A 164 -1.99 -21.31 23.18
N MET A 165 -1.26 -22.30 23.73
CA MET A 165 0.04 -22.71 23.18
C MET A 165 -0.13 -23.45 21.85
N ARG A 166 -1.21 -24.23 21.72
CA ARG A 166 -1.60 -24.87 20.45
C ARG A 166 -1.95 -23.83 19.40
N ILE A 167 -2.73 -22.79 19.75
CA ILE A 167 -3.08 -21.70 18.81
C ILE A 167 -1.83 -20.93 18.34
N VAL A 168 -0.87 -20.65 19.22
CA VAL A 168 0.38 -19.92 18.88
C VAL A 168 1.27 -20.67 17.87
N CYS A 169 1.15 -22.00 17.76
CA CYS A 169 1.96 -22.83 16.86
C CYS A 169 1.18 -23.39 15.65
N LEU A 170 -0.06 -22.92 15.40
CA LEU A 170 -0.96 -23.41 14.35
C LEU A 170 -1.33 -22.34 13.29
N VAL A 171 -0.66 -21.18 13.29
CA VAL A 171 -0.90 -20.05 12.37
C VAL A 171 0.31 -19.81 11.49
#